data_AF-A0A2V5QE78-F1
#
_entry.id   AF-A0A2V5QE78-F1
#
_cell.length_a   1.000
_cell.length_b   1.000
_cell.length_c   1.000
_cell.angle_alpha   90.00
_cell.angle_beta   90.00
_cell.angle_gamma   90.00
#
_symmetry.space_group_name_H-M   'P 1'
#
loop_
_entity.id
_entity.type
_entity.pdbx_description
1 polymer ?
#
loop_
_entity_poly.entity_id
_entity_poly.type
_entity_poly.pdbx_seq_one_letter_code
_entity_poly.pdbx_strand_id
1 'polypeptide(L)'
;MAEKIRPVEQMLELSDDEALSSEHLELQVQKAQEQLLQLKREQEQIEKQKRELEELSRRQEELERGRTEMTDKLTRSLVVLEREAYNAQRRLEQIRASRESFGQHLELIEAIDPKTWNPADLHKELSRALSTVDDARTEYSEQRSRLQATARYH
;
A
#
# COMPACT_ATOMS: atom_id res chain seq x y z
N MET A 1 -112.56 3.86 -3.62
CA MET A 1 -111.17 3.56 -4.01
C MET A 1 -110.59 4.82 -4.61
N ALA A 2 -109.58 5.40 -3.97
CA ALA A 2 -108.69 6.39 -4.59
C ALA A 2 -107.45 6.47 -3.70
N GLU A 3 -106.53 5.54 -3.92
CA GLU A 3 -105.18 5.57 -3.38
C GLU A 3 -104.48 6.82 -3.93
N LYS A 4 -104.03 7.71 -3.03
CA LYS A 4 -103.08 8.76 -3.39
C LYS A 4 -101.71 8.32 -2.89
N ILE A 5 -101.03 7.59 -3.76
CA ILE A 5 -99.61 7.28 -3.70
C ILE A 5 -98.83 8.60 -3.72
N ARG A 6 -98.10 8.90 -2.65
CA ARG A 6 -96.86 9.68 -2.71
C ARG A 6 -95.91 9.09 -1.67
N PRO A 7 -94.84 8.42 -2.13
CA PRO A 7 -93.50 8.80 -1.68
C PRO A 7 -92.42 8.60 -2.77
N VAL A 8 -92.65 9.02 -4.02
CA VAL A 8 -91.64 8.83 -5.10
C VAL A 8 -90.65 10.00 -5.20
N GLU A 9 -91.05 11.22 -4.83
CA GLU A 9 -90.17 12.40 -4.90
C GLU A 9 -89.02 12.37 -3.88
N GLN A 10 -89.21 11.79 -2.69
CA GLN A 10 -88.14 11.64 -1.69
C GLN A 10 -87.14 10.52 -2.02
N MET A 11 -87.52 9.53 -2.83
CA MET A 11 -86.62 8.45 -3.25
C MET A 11 -85.69 8.85 -4.41
N LEU A 12 -86.12 9.77 -5.27
CA LEU A 12 -85.30 10.26 -6.39
C LEU A 12 -84.21 11.23 -5.92
N GLU A 13 -84.49 12.14 -4.98
CA GLU A 13 -83.46 13.04 -4.41
C GLU A 13 -82.40 12.27 -3.60
N LEU A 14 -82.80 11.22 -2.87
CA LEU A 14 -81.86 10.34 -2.16
C LEU A 14 -80.97 9.53 -3.11
N SER A 15 -81.48 9.15 -4.28
CA SER A 15 -80.74 8.36 -5.29
C SER A 15 -79.71 9.20 -6.05
N ASP A 16 -80.03 10.46 -6.36
CA ASP A 16 -79.09 11.38 -6.99
C ASP A 16 -77.96 11.79 -6.02
N ASP A 17 -78.25 11.99 -4.73
CA ASP A 17 -77.23 12.22 -3.69
C ASP A 17 -76.36 10.98 -3.43
N GLU A 18 -76.93 9.77 -3.44
CA GLU A 18 -76.17 8.52 -3.34
C GLU A 18 -75.30 8.26 -4.59
N ALA A 19 -75.80 8.57 -5.79
CA ALA A 19 -75.05 8.43 -7.04
C ALA A 19 -73.89 9.45 -7.14
N LEU A 20 -74.14 10.71 -6.78
CA LEU A 20 -73.10 11.75 -6.67
C LEU A 20 -72.06 11.38 -5.60
N SER A 21 -72.49 10.79 -4.48
CA SER A 21 -71.60 10.28 -3.42
C SER A 21 -70.74 9.11 -3.91
N SER A 22 -71.31 8.18 -4.68
CA SER A 22 -70.60 7.05 -5.28
C SER A 22 -69.57 7.49 -6.32
N GLU A 23 -69.91 8.41 -7.22
CA GLU A 23 -68.96 8.98 -8.20
C GLU A 23 -67.83 9.75 -7.50
N HIS A 24 -68.14 10.52 -6.45
CA HIS A 24 -67.13 11.19 -5.63
C HIS A 24 -66.19 10.21 -4.91
N LEU A 25 -66.73 9.07 -4.45
CA LEU A 25 -65.94 8.00 -3.83
C LEU A 25 -65.03 7.31 -4.86
N GLU A 26 -65.54 7.03 -6.05
CA GLU A 26 -64.75 6.47 -7.17
C GLU A 26 -63.60 7.40 -7.58
N LEU A 27 -63.87 8.71 -7.71
CA LEU A 27 -62.83 9.72 -7.96
C LEU A 27 -61.78 9.78 -6.84
N GLN A 28 -62.18 9.65 -5.58
CA GLN A 28 -61.23 9.57 -4.46
C GLN A 28 -60.40 8.29 -4.50
N VAL A 29 -61.00 7.15 -4.80
CA VAL A 29 -60.29 5.87 -4.95
C VAL A 29 -59.31 5.92 -6.13
N GLN A 30 -59.71 6.49 -7.26
CA GLN A 30 -58.86 6.63 -8.44
C GLN A 30 -57.68 7.56 -8.15
N LYS A 31 -57.92 8.70 -7.49
CA LYS A 31 -56.88 9.63 -7.06
C LYS A 31 -55.92 8.99 -6.04
N ALA A 32 -56.45 8.21 -5.09
CA ALA A 32 -55.65 7.48 -4.12
C ALA A 32 -54.80 6.39 -4.80
N GLN A 33 -55.32 5.69 -5.81
CA GLN A 33 -54.57 4.71 -6.61
C GLN A 33 -53.44 5.35 -7.43
N GLU A 34 -53.70 6.50 -8.07
CA GLU A 34 -52.66 7.26 -8.78
C GLU A 34 -51.55 7.72 -7.83
N GLN A 35 -51.92 8.25 -6.66
CA GLN A 35 -50.96 8.62 -5.62
C GLN A 35 -50.16 7.42 -5.14
N LEU A 36 -50.79 6.25 -4.97
CA LEU A 36 -50.12 5.00 -4.60
C LEU A 36 -49.10 4.57 -5.66
N LEU A 37 -49.44 4.73 -6.94
CA LEU A 37 -48.58 4.37 -8.06
C LEU A 37 -47.38 5.32 -8.18
N GLN A 38 -47.60 6.61 -7.91
CA GLN A 38 -46.56 7.63 -7.87
C GLN A 38 -45.60 7.40 -6.70
N LEU A 39 -46.14 7.12 -5.50
CA LEU A 39 -45.35 6.77 -4.32
C LEU A 39 -44.54 5.48 -4.53
N LYS A 40 -45.09 4.47 -5.21
CA LYS A 40 -44.34 3.25 -5.56
C LYS A 40 -43.16 3.53 -6.49
N ARG A 41 -43.35 4.39 -7.51
CA ARG A 41 -42.25 4.79 -8.41
C ARG A 41 -41.17 5.57 -7.65
N GLU A 42 -41.57 6.47 -6.75
CA GLU A 42 -40.63 7.19 -5.89
C GLU A 42 -39.88 6.24 -4.96
N GLN A 43 -40.57 5.27 -4.36
CA GLN A 43 -39.95 4.24 -3.53
C GLN A 43 -38.91 3.44 -4.31
N GLU A 44 -39.22 3.01 -5.54
CA GLU A 44 -38.31 2.24 -6.39
C GLU A 44 -37.06 3.05 -6.79
N GLN A 45 -37.25 4.35 -7.08
CA GLN A 45 -36.17 5.29 -7.36
C GLN A 45 -35.24 5.46 -6.13
N ILE A 46 -35.84 5.62 -4.94
CA ILE A 46 -35.11 5.76 -3.68
C ILE A 46 -34.35 4.48 -3.34
N GLU A 47 -34.96 3.30 -3.55
CA GLU A 47 -34.30 2.02 -3.34
C GLU A 47 -33.10 1.84 -4.27
N LYS A 48 -33.22 2.25 -5.54
CA LYS A 48 -32.10 2.22 -6.48
C LYS A 48 -30.97 3.14 -6.04
N GLN A 49 -31.28 4.38 -5.68
CA GLN A 49 -30.29 5.33 -5.16
C GLN A 49 -29.61 4.82 -3.89
N LYS A 50 -30.38 4.18 -2.99
CA LYS A 50 -29.84 3.55 -1.78
C LYS A 50 -28.83 2.45 -2.11
N ARG A 51 -29.15 1.57 -3.06
CA ARG A 51 -28.22 0.50 -3.50
C ARG A 51 -26.93 1.07 -4.11
N GLU A 52 -27.05 2.10 -4.95
CA GLU A 52 -25.90 2.78 -5.54
C GLU A 52 -25.00 3.42 -4.47
N LEU A 53 -25.61 4.07 -3.47
CA LEU A 53 -24.88 4.65 -2.33
C LEU A 53 -24.21 3.58 -1.46
N GLU A 54 -24.89 2.47 -1.18
CA GLU A 54 -24.32 1.35 -0.44
C GLU A 54 -23.11 0.73 -1.16
N GLU A 55 -23.19 0.58 -2.49
CA GLU A 55 -22.08 0.09 -3.29
C GLU A 55 -20.90 1.08 -3.31
N LEU A 56 -21.19 2.38 -3.46
CA LEU A 56 -20.17 3.42 -3.37
C LEU A 56 -19.50 3.45 -1.99
N SER A 57 -20.29 3.35 -0.92
CA SER A 57 -19.78 3.28 0.46
C SER A 57 -18.87 2.08 0.65
N ARG A 58 -19.28 0.91 0.15
CA ARG A 58 -18.45 -0.31 0.21
C ARG A 58 -17.12 -0.15 -0.54
N ARG A 59 -17.15 0.44 -1.75
CA ARG A 59 -15.94 0.69 -2.53
C ARG A 59 -15.01 1.69 -1.84
N GLN A 60 -15.56 2.72 -1.20
CA GLN A 60 -14.78 3.67 -0.41
C GLN A 60 -14.10 3.00 0.78
N GLU A 61 -14.81 2.14 1.52
CA GLU A 61 -14.22 1.38 2.64
C GLU A 61 -13.12 0.42 2.18
N GLU A 62 -13.31 -0.26 1.05
CA GLU A 62 -12.30 -1.15 0.46
C GLU A 62 -11.05 -0.38 0.04
N LEU A 63 -11.24 0.77 -0.62
CA LEU A 63 -10.14 1.67 -0.99
C LEU A 63 -9.39 2.16 0.25
N GLU A 64 -10.10 2.62 1.28
CA GLU A 64 -9.49 3.15 2.49
C GLU A 64 -8.69 2.09 3.24
N ARG A 65 -9.24 0.88 3.33
CA ARG A 65 -8.57 -0.27 3.92
C ARG A 65 -7.32 -0.66 3.13
N GLY A 66 -7.45 -0.80 1.81
CA GLY A 66 -6.33 -1.14 0.93
C GLY A 66 -5.24 -0.07 0.95
N ARG A 67 -5.61 1.21 0.97
CA ARG A 67 -4.67 2.33 1.08
C ARG A 67 -3.90 2.27 2.40
N THR A 68 -4.60 2.07 3.52
CA THR A 68 -3.97 1.99 4.86
C THR A 68 -3.03 0.79 4.94
N GLU A 69 -3.49 -0.40 4.52
CA GLU A 69 -2.69 -1.62 4.51
C GLU A 69 -1.42 -1.46 3.65
N MET A 70 -1.56 -0.91 2.44
CA MET A 70 -0.43 -0.73 1.54
C MET A 70 0.52 0.35 2.02
N THR A 71 0.02 1.43 2.61
CA THR A 71 0.85 2.48 3.21
C THR A 71 1.70 1.90 4.34
N ASP A 72 1.12 1.11 5.22
CA ASP A 72 1.85 0.46 6.32
C ASP A 72 2.91 -0.51 5.82
N LYS A 73 2.56 -1.36 4.84
CA LYS A 73 3.51 -2.31 4.24
C LYS A 73 4.68 -1.59 3.57
N LEU A 74 4.39 -0.59 2.72
CA LEU A 74 5.40 0.16 2.02
C LEU A 74 6.31 0.92 2.98
N THR A 75 5.75 1.56 4.01
CA THR A 75 6.53 2.28 5.03
C THR A 75 7.50 1.34 5.75
N ARG A 76 7.04 0.14 6.16
CA ARG A 76 7.92 -0.85 6.80
C ARG A 76 8.99 -1.37 5.86
N SER A 77 8.64 -1.65 4.60
CA SER A 77 9.61 -2.12 3.60
C SER A 77 10.66 -1.05 3.28
N LEU A 78 10.30 0.23 3.25
CA LEU A 78 11.27 1.32 3.05
C LEU A 78 12.32 1.34 4.16
N VAL A 79 11.92 1.18 5.43
CA VAL A 79 12.87 1.12 6.55
C VAL A 79 13.83 -0.07 6.44
N VAL A 80 13.33 -1.23 5.99
CA VAL A 80 14.18 -2.41 5.73
C VAL A 80 15.18 -2.12 4.63
N LEU A 81 14.73 -1.55 3.51
CA LEU A 81 15.59 -1.19 2.37
C LEU A 81 16.65 -0.15 2.75
N GLU A 82 16.30 0.86 3.56
CA GLU A 82 17.26 1.85 4.07
C GLU A 82 18.35 1.19 4.92
N ARG A 83 17.96 0.25 5.79
CA ARG A 83 18.93 -0.50 6.60
C ARG A 83 19.84 -1.39 5.75
N GLU A 84 19.28 -2.06 4.74
CA GLU A 84 20.05 -2.86 3.79
C GLU A 84 21.02 -2.01 2.98
N ALA A 85 20.58 -0.85 2.48
CA ALA A 85 21.41 0.10 1.77
C ALA A 85 22.57 0.61 2.65
N TYR A 86 22.30 0.96 3.89
CA TYR A 86 23.33 1.37 4.85
C TYR A 86 24.35 0.26 5.10
N ASN A 87 23.90 -0.97 5.31
CA ASN A 87 24.79 -2.12 5.52
C ASN A 87 25.64 -2.39 4.27
N ALA A 88 25.05 -2.34 3.08
CA ALA A 88 25.76 -2.50 1.82
C ALA A 88 26.82 -1.41 1.61
N GLN A 89 26.51 -0.15 1.95
CA GLN A 89 27.47 0.95 1.89
C GLN A 89 28.63 0.74 2.85
N ARG A 90 28.36 0.38 4.12
CA ARG A 90 29.43 0.05 5.08
C ARG A 90 30.30 -1.10 4.60
N ARG A 91 29.69 -2.11 4.00
CA ARG A 91 30.42 -3.25 3.43
C ARG A 91 31.35 -2.82 2.30
N LEU A 92 30.85 -1.94 1.41
CA LEU A 92 31.64 -1.37 0.33
C LEU A 92 32.84 -0.56 0.86
N GLU A 93 32.64 0.26 1.89
CA GLU A 93 33.71 1.03 2.54
C GLU A 93 34.80 0.12 3.13
N GLN A 94 34.42 -0.97 3.79
CA GLN A 94 35.38 -1.97 4.28
C GLN A 94 36.17 -2.62 3.15
N ILE A 95 35.50 -3.02 2.06
CA ILE A 95 36.16 -3.60 0.89
C ILE A 95 37.14 -2.60 0.27
N ARG A 96 36.77 -1.32 0.18
CA ARG A 96 37.66 -0.26 -0.32
C ARG A 96 38.90 -0.09 0.55
N ALA A 97 38.73 -0.05 1.86
CA ALA A 97 39.84 0.05 2.80
C ALA A 97 40.79 -1.15 2.70
N SER A 98 40.26 -2.38 2.64
CA SER A 98 41.09 -3.58 2.45
C SER A 98 41.81 -3.58 1.10
N ARG A 99 41.15 -3.12 0.01
CA ARG A 99 41.78 -2.99 -1.31
C ARG A 99 42.94 -1.99 -1.29
N GLU A 100 42.75 -0.84 -0.65
CA GLU A 100 43.80 0.18 -0.53
C GLU A 100 45.00 -0.36 0.26
N SER A 101 44.76 -0.98 1.42
CA SER A 101 45.80 -1.62 2.22
C SER A 101 46.58 -2.67 1.41
N PHE A 102 45.88 -3.56 0.69
CA PHE A 102 46.52 -4.54 -0.19
C PHE A 102 47.35 -3.89 -1.30
N GLY A 103 46.87 -2.80 -1.89
CA GLY A 103 47.62 -2.04 -2.88
C GLY A 103 48.93 -1.49 -2.32
N GLN A 104 48.87 -0.83 -1.15
CA GLN A 104 50.05 -0.27 -0.48
C GLN A 104 51.09 -1.34 -0.16
N HIS A 105 50.67 -2.48 0.41
CA HIS A 105 51.59 -3.57 0.72
C HIS A 105 52.16 -4.25 -0.55
N LEU A 106 51.37 -4.35 -1.62
CA LEU A 106 51.85 -4.87 -2.89
C LEU A 106 52.92 -3.96 -3.49
N GLU A 107 52.70 -2.65 -3.52
CA GLU A 107 53.69 -1.66 -3.99
C GLU A 107 55.00 -1.76 -3.19
N LEU A 108 54.92 -1.89 -1.86
CA LEU A 108 56.10 -2.06 -1.01
C LEU A 108 56.88 -3.35 -1.32
N ILE A 109 56.18 -4.46 -1.59
CA ILE A 109 56.82 -5.72 -1.97
C ILE A 109 57.44 -5.63 -3.37
N GLU A 110 56.73 -5.06 -4.34
CA GLU A 110 57.23 -4.91 -5.71
C GLU A 110 58.43 -3.95 -5.80
N ALA A 111 58.54 -3.00 -4.88
CA ALA A 111 59.70 -2.10 -4.77
C ALA A 111 60.96 -2.79 -4.21
N ILE A 112 60.88 -4.03 -3.71
CA ILE A 112 62.03 -4.78 -3.22
C ILE A 112 62.88 -5.22 -4.42
N ASP A 113 63.99 -4.53 -4.67
CA ASP A 113 64.98 -4.92 -5.68
C ASP A 113 66.35 -5.24 -5.05
N PRO A 114 66.63 -6.51 -4.77
CA PRO A 114 67.90 -6.94 -4.20
C PRO A 114 69.14 -6.59 -5.03
N LYS A 115 68.98 -6.31 -6.33
CA LYS A 115 70.12 -5.97 -7.21
C LYS A 115 70.65 -4.56 -6.96
N THR A 116 69.85 -3.70 -6.34
CA THR A 116 70.21 -2.30 -6.03
C THR A 116 70.90 -2.14 -4.67
N TRP A 117 70.94 -3.20 -3.87
CA TRP A 117 71.44 -3.14 -2.50
C TRP A 117 72.96 -3.01 -2.44
N ASN A 118 73.43 -2.18 -1.50
CA ASN A 118 74.86 -2.08 -1.19
C ASN A 118 75.32 -3.35 -0.46
N PRO A 119 76.36 -4.06 -0.94
CA PRO A 119 76.88 -5.27 -0.28
C PRO A 119 77.28 -5.05 1.18
N ALA A 120 77.73 -3.84 1.54
CA ALA A 120 78.09 -3.51 2.92
C ALA A 120 76.88 -3.46 3.87
N ASP A 121 75.70 -3.17 3.35
CA ASP A 121 74.44 -3.04 4.11
C ASP A 121 73.49 -4.23 3.89
N LEU A 122 73.96 -5.29 3.22
CA LEU A 122 73.12 -6.41 2.76
C LEU A 122 72.28 -7.04 3.88
N HIS A 123 72.87 -7.24 5.06
CA HIS A 123 72.15 -7.82 6.20
C HIS A 123 71.00 -6.93 6.66
N LYS A 124 71.20 -5.60 6.65
CA LYS A 124 70.17 -4.63 7.05
C LYS A 124 69.04 -4.56 6.02
N GLU A 125 69.38 -4.48 4.73
CA GLU A 125 68.39 -4.45 3.66
C GLU A 125 67.58 -5.75 3.59
N LEU A 126 68.23 -6.91 3.80
CA LEU A 126 67.54 -8.20 3.88
C LEU A 126 66.58 -8.26 5.06
N SER A 127 66.99 -7.83 6.25
CA SER A 127 66.10 -7.76 7.42
C SER A 127 64.91 -6.84 7.17
N ARG A 128 65.12 -5.70 6.51
CA ARG A 128 64.04 -4.77 6.16
C ARG A 128 63.06 -5.40 5.17
N ALA A 129 63.55 -6.02 4.10
CA ALA A 129 62.72 -6.67 3.10
C ALA A 129 61.89 -7.82 3.70
N LEU A 130 62.50 -8.64 4.56
CA LEU A 130 61.79 -9.70 5.29
C LEU A 130 60.68 -9.13 6.17
N SER A 131 60.96 -8.04 6.91
CA SER A 131 59.95 -7.35 7.72
C SER A 131 58.78 -6.86 6.85
N THR A 132 59.06 -6.23 5.71
CA THR A 132 58.01 -5.77 4.77
C THR A 132 57.12 -6.92 4.28
N VAL A 133 57.70 -8.09 4.00
CA VAL A 133 56.96 -9.28 3.58
C VAL A 133 56.11 -9.84 4.73
N ASP A 134 56.64 -9.89 5.95
CA ASP A 134 55.92 -10.39 7.12
C ASP A 134 54.78 -9.45 7.54
N ASP A 135 54.97 -8.13 7.44
CA ASP A 135 53.93 -7.13 7.66
C ASP A 135 52.77 -7.33 6.67
N ALA A 136 53.09 -7.46 5.37
CA ALA A 136 52.10 -7.71 4.33
C ALA A 136 51.35 -9.05 4.53
N ARG A 137 52.03 -10.10 4.99
CA ARG A 137 51.40 -11.39 5.31
C ARG A 137 50.42 -11.25 6.47
N THR A 138 50.79 -10.52 7.52
CA THR A 138 49.95 -10.28 8.68
C THR A 138 48.69 -9.54 8.27
N GLU A 139 48.85 -8.41 7.56
CA GLU A 139 47.74 -7.61 7.06
C GLU A 139 46.81 -8.42 6.14
N TYR A 140 47.37 -9.23 5.23
CA TYR A 140 46.59 -10.11 4.36
C TYR A 140 45.69 -11.06 5.16
N SER A 141 46.25 -11.71 6.18
CA SER A 141 45.52 -12.65 7.04
C SER A 141 44.40 -11.96 7.81
N GLU A 142 44.69 -10.80 8.41
CA GLU A 142 43.74 -10.02 9.20
C GLU A 142 42.57 -9.51 8.35
N GLN A 143 42.88 -8.85 7.23
CA GLN A 143 41.86 -8.30 6.33
C GLN A 143 41.01 -9.41 5.72
N ARG A 144 41.62 -10.54 5.32
CA ARG A 144 40.88 -11.70 4.81
C ARG A 144 39.91 -12.25 5.85
N SER A 145 40.33 -12.40 7.11
CA SER A 145 39.47 -12.83 8.21
C SER A 145 38.30 -11.85 8.42
N ARG A 146 38.60 -10.55 8.43
CA ARG A 146 37.61 -9.47 8.62
C ARG A 146 36.58 -9.44 7.49
N LEU A 147 37.02 -9.61 6.24
CA LEU A 147 36.16 -9.69 5.06
C LEU A 147 35.28 -10.95 5.07
N GLN A 148 35.77 -12.08 5.57
CA GLN A 148 34.98 -13.30 5.70
C GLN A 148 33.94 -13.22 6.81
N ALA A 149 34.29 -12.64 7.96
CA ALA A 149 33.35 -12.42 9.05
C ALA A 149 32.15 -11.58 8.59
N THR A 150 32.42 -10.47 7.91
CA THR A 150 31.40 -9.55 7.39
C THR A 150 30.59 -10.14 6.23
N ALA A 151 31.11 -11.11 5.49
CA ALA A 151 30.36 -11.84 4.47
C ALA A 151 29.38 -12.89 5.07
N ARG A 152 29.59 -13.34 6.32
CA ARG A 152 28.76 -14.36 6.98
C ARG A 152 27.57 -13.80 7.76
N TYR A 153 27.48 -12.48 7.93
CA TYR A 153 26.38 -11.81 8.63
C TYR A 153 25.31 -11.22 7.69
N HIS A 154 25.37 -11.58 6.41
CA HIS A 154 24.37 -11.30 5.39
C HIS A 154 23.86 -12.63 4.83
#